data_AF-A0A7V9HTK9-F1
#
_entry.id   AF-A0A7V9HTK9-F1
#
_cell.length_a   1.000
_cell.length_b   1.000
_cell.length_c   1.000
_cell.angle_alpha   90.00
_cell.angle_beta   90.00
_cell.angle_gamma   90.00
#
_symmetry.space_group_name_H-M   'P 1'
#
loop_
_entity.id
_entity.type
_entity.pdbx_description
1 polymer ?
#
loop_
_entity_poly.entity_id
_entity_poly.type
_entity_poly.pdbx_seq_one_letter_code
_entity_poly.pdbx_strand_id
1 'polypeptide(L)' 'MKRLLFWLAISIVLLHSGVALAQSTNASVTGTVADTNAAAVPGAKVMAENVNTGVTA' A
#
# COMPACT_ATOMS: atom_id res chain seq x y z
N MET A 1 -1.29 -12.08 44.15
CA MET A 1 -0.38 -12.17 42.97
C MET A 1 -1.09 -12.60 41.68
N LYS A 2 -1.91 -13.67 41.70
CA LYS A 2 -2.61 -14.16 40.49
C LYS A 2 -3.51 -13.13 39.77
N ARG A 3 -4.20 -12.27 40.53
CA ARG A 3 -5.01 -11.16 39.98
C ARG A 3 -4.15 -10.10 39.26
N LEU A 4 -2.99 -9.76 39.82
CA LEU A 4 -2.08 -8.79 39.22
C LEU A 4 -1.52 -9.31 37.89
N LEU A 5 -1.14 -10.58 37.85
CA LEU A 5 -0.66 -11.24 36.63
C LEU A 5 -1.75 -11.30 35.54
N PHE A 6 -3.01 -11.52 35.92
CA PHE A 6 -4.13 -11.54 35.00
C PHE A 6 -4.36 -10.17 34.34
N TRP A 7 -4.35 -9.10 35.14
CA TRP A 7 -4.45 -7.74 34.62
C TRP A 7 -3.25 -7.34 33.76
N LEU A 8 -2.04 -7.75 34.14
CA LEU A 8 -0.83 -7.51 33.35
C LEU A 8 -0.91 -8.18 31.98
N ALA A 9 -1.39 -9.42 31.91
CA ALA A 9 -1.57 -10.14 30.65
C ALA A 9 -2.59 -9.44 29.74
N ILE A 10 -3.72 -8.99 30.29
CA ILE A 10 -4.74 -8.25 29.53
C ILE A 10 -4.16 -6.94 28.98
N SER A 11 -3.43 -6.19 29.81
CA SER A 11 -2.79 -4.94 29.38
C SER A 11 -1.81 -5.16 28.24
N ILE A 12 -1.00 -6.22 28.29
CA ILE A 12 -0.06 -6.56 27.22
C ILE A 12 -0.80 -6.87 25.90
N VAL A 13 -1.88 -7.64 25.97
CA VAL A 13 -2.70 -7.99 24.78
C VAL A 13 -3.33 -6.74 24.16
N LEU A 14 -3.90 -5.86 24.97
CA LEU A 14 -4.51 -4.62 24.48
C LEU A 14 -3.48 -3.69 23.83
N LEU A 15 -2.28 -3.58 24.40
CA LEU A 15 -1.20 -2.75 23.85
C LEU A 15 -0.63 -3.27 22.51
N HIS A 16 -0.78 -4.56 22.20
CA HIS A 16 -0.30 -5.15 20.94
C HIS A 16 -1.38 -5.28 19.85
N SER A 17 -2.64 -4.94 20.15
CA SER A 17 -3.74 -5.03 19.18
C SER A 17 -3.72 -3.97 18.07
N GLY A 18 -2.89 -2.93 18.21
CA GLY A 18 -2.89 -1.75 17.35
C GLY A 18 -1.98 -1.80 16.11
N VAL A 19 -1.27 -2.89 15.84
CA VAL A 19 -0.40 -2.95 14.66
C VAL A 19 -1.20 -3.34 13.42
N ALA A 20 -2.14 -2.47 13.03
CA ALA A 20 -2.68 -2.47 11.67
C ALA A 20 -1.55 -1.99 10.74
N LEU A 21 -0.76 -2.93 10.23
CA LEU A 21 0.23 -2.64 9.19
C LEU A 21 -0.54 -2.13 7.96
N ALA A 22 -0.64 -0.81 7.80
CA ALA A 22 -1.08 -0.14 6.58
C ALA A 22 0.01 -0.27 5.49
N GLN A 23 0.45 -1.51 5.24
CA GLN A 23 1.40 -1.79 4.20
C GLN A 23 0.71 -1.57 2.86
N SER A 24 1.09 -0.48 2.19
CA SER A 24 0.73 -0.26 0.80
C SER A 24 1.61 -1.15 -0.07
N THR A 25 1.01 -1.87 -1.02
CA THR A 25 1.77 -2.52 -2.08
C THR A 25 2.07 -1.49 -3.15
N ASN A 26 3.33 -1.09 -3.26
CA ASN A 26 3.81 -0.17 -4.28
C ASN A 26 4.47 -0.94 -5.43
N ALA A 27 4.30 -0.43 -6.65
CA ALA A 27 4.99 -0.93 -7.84
C ALA A 27 5.48 0.25 -8.68
N SER A 28 6.61 0.06 -9.37
CA SER A 28 7.15 1.03 -10.33
C SER A 28 6.92 0.51 -11.74
N VAL A 29 6.24 1.30 -12.57
CA VAL A 29 6.05 1.03 -14.00
C VAL A 29 6.84 2.08 -14.78
N THR A 30 7.77 1.62 -15.62
CA THR A 30 8.61 2.48 -16.43
C THR A 30 8.55 2.03 -17.89
N GLY A 31 8.73 2.97 -18.82
CA GLY A 31 8.67 2.70 -20.26
C GLY A 31 8.56 3.98 -21.08
N THR A 32 8.38 3.80 -22.40
CA THR A 32 8.23 4.89 -23.36
C THR A 32 6.92 4.72 -24.12
N VAL A 33 6.13 5.78 -24.21
CA VAL A 33 4.95 5.81 -25.10
C VAL A 33 5.46 6.09 -26.51
N ALA A 34 5.25 5.16 -27.43
CA ALA A 34 5.66 5.27 -28.83
C ALA A 34 4.47 5.18 -29.78
N ASP A 35 4.57 5.83 -30.94
CA ASP A 35 3.60 5.72 -32.02
C ASP A 35 3.83 4.46 -32.88
N THR A 36 3.02 4.28 -33.93
CA THR A 36 3.15 3.14 -34.86
C THR A 36 4.47 3.11 -35.63
N ASN A 37 5.22 4.20 -35.67
CA ASN A 37 6.52 4.34 -36.31
C ASN A 37 7.68 4.18 -35.30
N ALA A 38 7.39 3.78 -34.06
CA ALA A 38 8.31 3.68 -32.94
C ALA A 38 8.93 5.01 -32.47
N ALA A 39 8.31 6.16 -32.82
CA ALA A 39 8.74 7.45 -32.32
C ALA A 39 8.15 7.71 -30.92
N ALA A 40 8.97 8.21 -29.99
CA ALA A 40 8.50 8.61 -28.66
C ALA A 40 7.47 9.75 -28.78
N VAL A 41 6.39 9.68 -28.01
CA VAL A 41 5.31 10.67 -28.00
C VAL A 41 5.47 11.62 -26.80
N PRO A 42 5.98 12.85 -26.99
CA PRO A 42 6.14 13.80 -25.90
C PRO A 42 4.78 14.31 -25.42
N GLY A 43 4.64 14.53 -24.11
CA GLY A 43 3.41 15.07 -23.52
C GLY A 43 2.23 14.08 -23.46
N ALA A 44 2.45 12.80 -23.75
CA ALA A 44 1.44 11.76 -23.55
C ALA A 44 0.98 11.72 -22.09
N LYS A 45 -0.34 11.78 -21.87
CA LYS A 45 -0.93 11.62 -20.53
C LYS A 45 -0.96 10.14 -20.17
N VAL A 46 -0.34 9.81 -19.04
CA VAL A 46 -0.37 8.45 -18.46
C VAL A 46 -1.26 8.47 -17.22
N MET A 47 -2.13 7.48 -17.09
CA MET A 47 -2.94 7.25 -15.90
C MET A 47 -2.74 5.82 -15.43
N ALA A 48 -2.57 5.62 -14.14
CA ALA A 48 -2.41 4.29 -13.54
C ALA A 48 -3.57 4.02 -12.57
N GLU A 49 -4.20 2.86 -12.70
CA GLU A 49 -5.30 2.44 -11.82
C GLU A 49 -4.92 1.18 -11.04
N ASN A 50 -5.19 1.19 -9.74
CA ASN A 50 -5.13 -0.01 -8.92
C ASN A 50 -6.44 -0.79 -9.07
N VAL A 51 -6.43 -1.89 -9.82
CA VAL A 51 -7.62 -2.72 -10.09
C VAL A 51 -8.29 -3.30 -8.84
N ASN A 52 -7.59 -3.39 -7.71
CA ASN A 52 -8.15 -3.91 -6.47
C ASN A 52 -8.88 -2.83 -5.66
N THR A 53 -8.47 -1.55 -5.79
CA THR A 53 -8.98 -0.45 -4.96
C THR A 53 -9.69 0.65 -5.76
N GLY A 54 -9.56 0.68 -7.09
CA GLY A 54 -10.08 1.72 -7.98
C GLY A 54 -9.34 3.07 -7.90
N VAL A 55 -8.26 3.15 -7.12
CA VAL A 55 -7.48 4.39 -6.98
C VAL A 55 -6.72 4.66 -8.28
N THR A 56 -6.83 5.89 -8.79
CA THR A 56 -6.18 6.34 -10.03
C THR A 56 -5.19 7.48 -9.76
N ALA A 57 -4.03 7.45 -10.41
CA ALA A 57 -3.00 8.50 -10.38
C ALA A 57 -2.67 9.01 -11.80
#